data_AF-A0A3B8K3T3-F1
#
_entry.id   AF-A0A3B8K3T3-F1
#
_cell.length_a   1.000
_cell.length_b   1.000
_cell.length_c   1.000
_cell.angle_alpha   90.00
_cell.angle_beta   90.00
_cell.angle_gamma   90.00
#
_symmetry.space_group_name_H-M   'P 1'
#
loop_
_entity.id
_entity.type
_entity.pdbx_description
1 polymer ?
#
loop_
_entity_poly.entity_id
_entity_poly.type
_entity_poly.pdbx_seq_one_letter_code
_entity_poly.pdbx_strand_id
1 'polypeptide(L)'
;MILRRALAREVLLTSFAVTAVIFCIFVVVRVLGFLRQAAEGIIPVDSIFVLLFLKVIAYMDVILPLMMFVAMLLVLGRWSRQNELTIMAASGLGLSHLLRPVVFLILVGALIVGSFSMVVGPMAVRSVGAIEHELKSRTDIVGVSPGVFMETQAGRAVYFVEQLNKENGRYEGIFAWGSDAGREGVVLAQSAHRHTDPEKGQVFLVLENGVRYEGAPGDSVYRVINFERYTLRDRSTMAAPVKYPLHGWETTRLWRSGGPHEQKEIAWRISKIVVLPILMMYALGLGRVAPRSNRYVS
;
A
#
# COMPACT_ATOMS: atom_id res chain seq x y z
N MET A 1 -38.95 13.56 -16.84
CA MET A 1 -38.45 13.09 -15.52
C MET A 1 -38.04 11.62 -15.54
N ILE A 2 -38.78 10.74 -16.23
CA ILE A 2 -38.51 9.29 -16.30
C ILE A 2 -37.11 9.00 -16.90
N LEU A 3 -36.78 9.58 -18.06
CA LEU A 3 -35.49 9.40 -18.73
C LEU A 3 -34.28 9.75 -17.85
N ARG A 4 -34.37 10.83 -17.05
CA ARG A 4 -33.28 11.27 -16.16
C ARG A 4 -33.02 10.24 -15.05
N ARG A 5 -34.10 9.70 -14.48
CA ARG A 5 -34.03 8.65 -13.45
C ARG A 5 -33.51 7.34 -14.05
N ALA A 6 -33.93 7.00 -15.26
CA ALA A 6 -33.45 5.82 -15.97
C ALA A 6 -31.94 5.89 -16.22
N LEU A 7 -31.43 7.00 -16.79
CA LEU A 7 -30.00 7.19 -17.02
C LEU A 7 -29.21 7.07 -15.71
N ALA A 8 -29.60 7.82 -14.67
CA ALA A 8 -28.88 7.82 -13.40
C ALA A 8 -28.87 6.42 -12.76
N ARG A 9 -30.00 5.71 -12.77
CA ARG A 9 -30.10 4.35 -12.26
C ARG A 9 -29.24 3.37 -13.04
N GLU A 10 -29.29 3.41 -14.36
CA GLU A 10 -28.51 2.51 -15.21
C GLU A 10 -27.01 2.75 -15.08
N VAL A 11 -26.57 4.01 -15.02
CA VAL A 11 -25.15 4.34 -14.84
C VAL A 11 -24.67 3.91 -13.46
N LEU A 12 -25.44 4.15 -12.40
CA LEU A 12 -25.06 3.71 -11.04
C LEU A 12 -24.97 2.18 -10.93
N LEU A 13 -25.95 1.45 -11.46
CA LEU A 13 -25.94 -0.02 -11.46
C LEU A 13 -24.78 -0.57 -12.28
N THR A 14 -24.55 -0.01 -13.46
CA THR A 14 -23.45 -0.41 -14.33
C THR A 14 -22.10 -0.07 -13.70
N SER A 15 -21.98 1.10 -13.06
CA SER A 15 -20.77 1.52 -12.34
C SER A 15 -20.46 0.58 -11.19
N PHE A 16 -21.48 0.19 -10.41
CA PHE A 16 -21.29 -0.79 -9.34
C PHE A 16 -20.83 -2.14 -9.88
N ALA A 17 -21.47 -2.65 -10.94
CA ALA A 17 -21.09 -3.92 -11.56
C ALA A 17 -19.66 -3.91 -12.11
N VAL A 18 -19.28 -2.88 -12.88
CA VAL A 18 -17.92 -2.78 -13.45
C VAL A 18 -16.88 -2.56 -12.36
N THR A 19 -17.21 -1.78 -11.32
CA THR A 19 -16.34 -1.61 -10.14
C THR A 19 -16.14 -2.94 -9.41
N ALA A 20 -17.19 -3.75 -9.25
CA ALA A 20 -17.10 -5.07 -8.61
C ALA A 20 -16.19 -6.03 -9.40
N VAL A 21 -16.28 -6.03 -10.73
CA VAL A 21 -15.39 -6.82 -11.59
C VAL A 21 -13.93 -6.40 -11.42
N ILE A 22 -13.65 -5.09 -11.49
CA ILE A 22 -12.29 -4.58 -11.31
C ILE A 22 -11.78 -4.79 -9.88
N PHE A 23 -12.66 -4.67 -8.89
CA PHE A 23 -12.35 -5.00 -7.49
C PHE A 23 -11.89 -6.45 -7.37
N CYS A 24 -12.61 -7.42 -7.95
CA CYS A 24 -12.20 -8.83 -7.93
C CYS A 24 -10.83 -9.03 -8.58
N ILE A 25 -10.58 -8.42 -9.75
CA ILE A 25 -9.28 -8.49 -10.44
C ILE A 25 -8.18 -7.92 -9.54
N PHE A 26 -8.42 -6.75 -8.94
CA PHE A 26 -7.47 -6.08 -8.08
C PHE A 26 -7.15 -6.90 -6.82
N VAL A 27 -8.16 -7.51 -6.20
CA VAL A 27 -8.01 -8.42 -5.07
C VAL A 27 -7.13 -9.61 -5.44
N VAL A 28 -7.40 -10.28 -6.56
CA VAL A 28 -6.61 -11.44 -7.02
C VAL A 28 -5.14 -11.06 -7.22
N VAL A 29 -4.87 -9.97 -7.95
CA VAL A 29 -3.51 -9.48 -8.18
C VAL A 29 -2.80 -9.13 -6.87
N ARG A 30 -3.53 -8.53 -5.92
CA ARG A 30 -2.94 -8.11 -4.65
C ARG A 30 -2.66 -9.27 -3.70
N VAL A 31 -3.53 -10.28 -3.67
CA VAL A 31 -3.33 -11.52 -2.91
C VAL A 31 -2.06 -12.22 -3.34
N LEU A 32 -1.78 -12.31 -4.65
CA LEU A 32 -0.53 -12.92 -5.16
C LEU A 32 0.71 -12.25 -4.59
N GLY A 33 0.73 -10.91 -4.52
CA GLY A 33 1.83 -10.17 -3.92
C GLY A 33 2.01 -10.44 -2.42
N PHE A 34 0.91 -10.58 -1.68
CA PHE A 34 0.96 -10.90 -0.26
C PHE A 34 1.36 -12.36 0.03
N LEU A 35 0.92 -13.31 -0.79
CA LEU A 35 1.35 -14.71 -0.68
C LEU A 35 2.85 -14.86 -0.87
N ARG A 36 3.44 -14.10 -1.81
CA ARG A 36 4.89 -14.04 -1.97
C ARG A 36 5.58 -13.54 -0.70
N GLN A 37 5.10 -12.45 -0.11
CA GLN A 37 5.67 -11.89 1.13
C GLN A 37 5.50 -12.84 2.33
N ALA A 38 4.42 -13.62 2.36
CA ALA A 38 4.21 -14.65 3.37
C ALA A 38 5.15 -15.84 3.19
N ALA A 39 5.39 -16.27 1.94
CA ALA A 39 6.36 -17.31 1.62
C ALA A 39 7.80 -16.89 1.98
N GLU A 40 8.12 -15.60 1.85
CA GLU A 40 9.39 -15.00 2.31
C GLU A 40 9.44 -14.82 3.84
N GLY A 41 8.38 -15.15 4.58
CA GLY A 41 8.32 -15.05 6.04
C GLY A 41 8.15 -13.62 6.59
N ILE A 42 7.85 -12.65 5.73
CA ILE A 42 7.79 -11.23 6.08
C ILE A 42 6.47 -10.88 6.79
N ILE A 43 5.36 -11.50 6.38
CA ILE A 43 4.00 -11.19 6.86
C ILE A 43 3.28 -12.47 7.31
N PRO A 44 2.74 -12.52 8.55
CA PRO A 44 1.90 -13.61 9.01
C PRO A 44 0.61 -13.73 8.18
N VAL A 45 0.20 -14.96 7.88
CA VAL A 45 -0.99 -15.25 7.05
C VAL A 45 -2.26 -14.62 7.63
N ASP A 46 -2.40 -14.60 8.96
CA ASP A 46 -3.56 -14.04 9.65
C ASP A 46 -3.75 -12.53 9.40
N SER A 47 -2.66 -11.79 9.15
CA SER A 47 -2.70 -10.36 8.90
C SER A 47 -2.98 -10.00 7.43
N ILE A 48 -2.84 -10.96 6.50
CA ILE A 48 -2.99 -10.73 5.06
C ILE A 48 -4.38 -10.21 4.73
N PHE A 49 -5.43 -10.80 5.29
CA PHE A 49 -6.81 -10.42 4.98
C PHE A 49 -7.09 -8.94 5.34
N VAL A 50 -6.69 -8.53 6.54
CA VAL A 50 -6.88 -7.15 7.02
C VAL A 50 -6.05 -6.16 6.20
N LEU A 51 -4.78 -6.47 5.92
CA LEU A 51 -3.90 -5.65 5.10
C LEU A 51 -4.41 -5.51 3.67
N LEU A 52 -4.91 -6.60 3.09
CA LEU A 52 -5.52 -6.62 1.77
C LEU A 52 -6.75 -5.71 1.74
N PHE A 53 -7.68 -5.89 2.67
CA PHE A 53 -8.90 -5.10 2.75
C PHE A 53 -8.61 -3.60 2.88
N LEU A 54 -7.71 -3.21 3.79
CA LEU A 54 -7.31 -1.81 3.98
C LEU A 54 -6.63 -1.24 2.73
N LYS A 55 -5.74 -1.98 2.07
CA LYS A 55 -5.11 -1.52 0.82
C LYS A 55 -6.15 -1.32 -0.27
N VAL A 56 -7.10 -2.24 -0.44
CA VAL A 56 -8.14 -2.10 -1.46
C VAL A 56 -9.01 -0.87 -1.21
N ILE A 57 -9.41 -0.63 0.04
CA ILE A 57 -10.14 0.59 0.43
C ILE A 57 -9.33 1.85 0.07
N ALA A 58 -8.01 1.84 0.32
CA ALA A 58 -7.15 2.96 0.00
C ALA A 58 -7.05 3.26 -1.51
N TYR A 59 -7.30 2.28 -2.39
CA TYR A 59 -7.29 2.47 -3.85
C TYR A 59 -8.68 2.76 -4.46
N MET A 60 -9.76 2.67 -3.67
CA MET A 60 -11.12 2.91 -4.18
C MET A 60 -11.32 4.35 -4.70
N ASP A 61 -10.62 5.33 -4.12
CA ASP A 61 -10.72 6.73 -4.55
C ASP A 61 -10.22 6.97 -6.00
N VAL A 62 -9.32 6.12 -6.51
CA VAL A 62 -8.85 6.14 -7.90
C VAL A 62 -9.72 5.29 -8.81
N ILE A 63 -10.19 4.12 -8.34
CA ILE A 63 -10.97 3.19 -9.15
C ILE A 63 -12.37 3.75 -9.45
N LEU A 64 -13.04 4.33 -8.45
CA LEU A 64 -14.41 4.85 -8.59
C LEU A 64 -14.61 5.85 -9.74
N PRO A 65 -13.83 6.94 -9.90
CA PRO A 65 -14.02 7.88 -11.00
C PRO A 65 -13.82 7.23 -12.36
N LEU A 66 -12.85 6.32 -12.49
CA LEU A 66 -12.57 5.59 -13.72
C LEU A 66 -13.73 4.64 -14.07
N MET A 67 -14.28 3.93 -13.09
CA MET A 67 -15.37 2.99 -13.33
C MET A 67 -16.70 3.69 -13.61
N MET A 68 -16.95 4.85 -13.00
CA MET A 68 -18.10 5.69 -13.36
C MET A 68 -18.01 6.18 -14.80
N PHE A 69 -16.81 6.57 -15.25
CA PHE A 69 -16.56 6.93 -16.64
C PHE A 69 -16.84 5.79 -17.62
N VAL A 70 -16.28 4.60 -17.35
CA VAL A 70 -16.50 3.40 -18.18
C VAL A 70 -17.99 3.02 -18.19
N ALA A 71 -18.66 3.05 -17.04
CA ALA A 71 -20.09 2.76 -16.95
C ALA A 71 -20.93 3.75 -17.75
N MET A 72 -20.60 5.04 -17.71
CA MET A 72 -21.26 6.06 -18.53
C MET A 72 -21.12 5.76 -20.02
N LEU A 73 -19.91 5.40 -20.48
CA LEU A 73 -19.67 5.01 -21.88
C LEU A 73 -20.46 3.76 -22.27
N LEU A 74 -20.52 2.74 -21.41
CA LEU A 74 -21.26 1.51 -21.67
C LEU A 74 -22.76 1.76 -21.78
N VAL A 75 -23.33 2.57 -20.88
CA VAL A 75 -24.75 2.94 -20.90
C VAL A 75 -25.08 3.78 -22.12
N LEU A 76 -24.32 4.85 -22.40
CA LEU A 76 -24.52 5.67 -23.59
C LEU A 76 -24.36 4.86 -24.88
N GLY A 77 -23.37 3.97 -24.93
CA GLY A 77 -23.17 3.06 -26.06
C GLY A 77 -24.33 2.09 -26.25
N ARG A 78 -24.95 1.61 -25.16
CA ARG A 78 -26.17 0.79 -25.22
C ARG A 78 -27.36 1.60 -25.74
N TRP A 79 -27.59 2.81 -25.22
CA TRP A 79 -28.66 3.70 -25.67
C TRP A 79 -28.48 4.13 -27.13
N SER A 80 -27.24 4.31 -27.60
CA SER A 80 -26.96 4.58 -29.02
C SER A 80 -27.36 3.39 -29.91
N ARG A 81 -26.96 2.16 -29.52
CA ARG A 81 -27.29 0.93 -30.29
C ARG A 81 -28.79 0.62 -30.30
N GLN A 82 -29.50 0.95 -29.23
CA GLN A 82 -30.95 0.77 -29.14
C GLN A 82 -31.73 1.92 -29.78
N ASN A 83 -31.05 2.86 -30.47
CA ASN A 83 -31.63 4.07 -31.06
C ASN A 83 -32.35 4.99 -30.05
N GLU A 84 -32.16 4.82 -28.74
CA GLU A 84 -32.81 5.66 -27.73
C GLU A 84 -32.32 7.11 -27.79
N LEU A 85 -31.02 7.31 -28.05
CA LEU A 85 -30.46 8.65 -28.25
C LEU A 85 -31.01 9.31 -29.52
N THR A 86 -31.22 8.54 -30.58
CA THR A 86 -31.78 9.02 -31.85
C THR A 86 -33.25 9.41 -31.68
N ILE A 87 -34.05 8.57 -31.01
CA ILE A 87 -35.46 8.85 -30.71
C ILE A 87 -35.61 10.08 -29.82
N MET A 88 -34.72 10.22 -28.83
CA MET A 88 -34.67 11.40 -27.95
C MET A 88 -34.40 12.67 -28.76
N ALA A 89 -33.39 12.66 -29.64
CA ALA A 89 -33.08 13.78 -30.50
C ALA A 89 -34.24 14.12 -31.47
N ALA A 90 -34.88 13.11 -32.06
CA ALA A 90 -36.03 13.29 -32.94
C ALA A 90 -37.26 13.85 -32.21
N SER A 91 -37.39 13.59 -30.90
CA SER A 91 -38.45 14.12 -30.03
C SER A 91 -38.17 15.56 -29.55
N GLY A 92 -37.13 16.22 -30.07
CA GLY A 92 -36.73 17.58 -29.68
C GLY A 92 -35.97 17.66 -28.36
N LEU A 93 -35.63 16.52 -27.75
CA LEU A 93 -34.81 16.48 -26.53
C LEU A 93 -33.33 16.46 -26.92
N GLY A 94 -32.72 17.65 -26.93
CA GLY A 94 -31.28 17.80 -27.18
C GLY A 94 -30.39 17.26 -26.06
N LEU A 95 -29.08 17.21 -26.32
CA LEU A 95 -28.05 16.71 -25.39
C LEU A 95 -28.02 17.48 -24.06
N SER A 96 -28.47 18.73 -24.04
CA SER A 96 -28.62 19.54 -22.82
C SER A 96 -29.53 18.88 -21.79
N HIS A 97 -30.45 18.00 -22.20
CA HIS A 97 -31.31 17.26 -21.28
C HIS A 97 -30.56 16.18 -20.49
N LEU A 98 -29.45 15.66 -21.03
CA LEU A 98 -28.57 14.67 -20.39
C LEU A 98 -27.58 15.33 -19.41
N LEU A 99 -27.34 16.64 -19.51
CA LEU A 99 -26.47 17.35 -18.57
C LEU A 99 -26.99 17.29 -17.13
N ARG A 100 -28.31 17.47 -16.92
CA ARG A 100 -28.89 17.46 -15.57
C ARG A 100 -28.69 16.13 -14.82
N PRO A 101 -29.02 14.94 -15.38
CA PRO A 101 -28.73 13.68 -14.69
C PRO A 101 -27.23 13.41 -14.55
N VAL A 102 -26.40 13.88 -15.48
CA VAL A 102 -24.93 13.75 -15.35
C VAL A 102 -24.38 14.62 -14.23
N VAL A 103 -24.84 15.86 -14.07
CA VAL A 103 -24.46 16.71 -12.93
C VAL A 103 -24.86 16.05 -11.60
N PHE A 104 -26.04 15.44 -11.52
CA PHE A 104 -26.44 14.67 -10.35
C PHE A 104 -25.47 13.51 -10.06
N LEU A 105 -25.09 12.73 -11.10
CA LEU A 105 -24.10 11.66 -10.97
C LEU A 105 -22.73 12.18 -10.55
N ILE A 106 -22.31 13.34 -11.08
CA ILE A 106 -21.06 14.00 -10.70
C ILE A 106 -21.08 14.37 -9.22
N LEU A 107 -22.15 14.97 -8.72
CA LEU A 107 -22.25 15.36 -7.31
C LEU A 107 -22.21 14.16 -6.38
N VAL A 108 -22.96 13.10 -6.70
CA VAL A 108 -22.96 11.86 -5.91
C VAL A 108 -21.60 11.19 -5.97
N GLY A 109 -21.01 11.07 -7.16
CA GLY A 109 -19.68 10.48 -7.35
C GLY A 109 -18.58 11.27 -6.65
N ALA A 110 -18.59 12.59 -6.77
CA ALA A 110 -17.62 13.48 -6.12
C ALA A 110 -17.70 13.39 -4.58
N LEU A 111 -18.91 13.25 -4.02
CA LEU A 111 -19.09 13.06 -2.58
C LEU A 111 -18.47 11.73 -2.12
N ILE A 112 -18.70 10.64 -2.86
CA ILE A 112 -18.15 9.32 -2.53
C ILE A 112 -16.62 9.33 -2.72
N VAL A 113 -16.12 9.78 -3.86
CA VAL A 113 -14.67 9.84 -4.12
C VAL A 113 -13.98 10.77 -3.13
N GLY A 114 -14.60 11.90 -2.79
CA GLY A 114 -14.08 12.85 -1.82
C GLY A 114 -14.00 12.28 -0.40
N SER A 115 -15.02 11.55 0.05
CA SER A 115 -15.00 10.89 1.36
C SER A 115 -13.90 9.82 1.43
N PHE A 116 -13.75 9.02 0.37
CA PHE A 116 -12.67 8.04 0.28
C PHE A 116 -11.31 8.71 0.23
N SER A 117 -11.11 9.75 -0.57
CA SER A 117 -9.78 10.35 -0.74
C SER A 117 -9.32 11.21 0.44
N MET A 118 -10.25 11.93 1.09
CA MET A 118 -9.90 12.86 2.17
C MET A 118 -9.89 12.22 3.56
N VAL A 119 -10.67 11.16 3.78
CA VAL A 119 -10.86 10.57 5.11
C VAL A 119 -10.48 9.09 5.13
N VAL A 120 -11.18 8.27 4.34
CA VAL A 120 -11.07 6.81 4.45
C VAL A 120 -9.70 6.30 3.99
N GLY A 121 -9.19 6.80 2.86
CA GLY A 121 -7.91 6.43 2.27
C GLY A 121 -6.73 6.74 3.20
N PRO A 122 -6.58 7.98 3.70
CA PRO A 122 -5.53 8.32 4.66
C PRO A 122 -5.61 7.50 5.95
N MET A 123 -6.82 7.21 6.45
CA MET A 123 -7.01 6.32 7.59
C MET A 123 -6.54 4.89 7.27
N ALA A 124 -6.93 4.35 6.12
CA ALA A 124 -6.53 3.01 5.70
C ALA A 124 -5.02 2.89 5.52
N VAL A 125 -4.36 3.88 4.90
CA VAL A 125 -2.90 3.92 4.72
C VAL A 125 -2.18 3.99 6.08
N ARG A 126 -2.71 4.75 7.06
CA ARG A 126 -2.15 4.77 8.42
C ARG A 126 -2.29 3.43 9.12
N SER A 127 -3.46 2.81 9.06
CA SER A 127 -3.69 1.50 9.66
C SER A 127 -2.78 0.44 9.05
N VAL A 128 -2.61 0.45 7.72
CA VAL A 128 -1.64 -0.43 7.03
C VAL A 128 -0.22 -0.18 7.55
N GLY A 129 0.22 1.07 7.62
CA GLY A 129 1.55 1.41 8.12
C GLY A 129 1.77 1.01 9.58
N ALA A 130 0.74 1.13 10.43
CA ALA A 130 0.79 0.71 11.82
C ALA A 130 0.92 -0.82 11.94
N ILE A 131 0.11 -1.58 11.19
CA ILE A 131 0.17 -3.04 11.17
C ILE A 131 1.51 -3.50 10.61
N GLU A 132 1.97 -2.96 9.47
CA GLU A 132 3.28 -3.32 8.90
C GLU A 132 4.44 -2.97 9.85
N HIS A 133 4.35 -1.86 10.58
CA HIS A 133 5.34 -1.51 11.59
C HIS A 133 5.31 -2.48 12.78
N GLU A 134 4.13 -2.84 13.28
CA GLU A 134 4.00 -3.83 14.36
C GLU A 134 4.55 -5.18 13.92
N LEU A 135 4.20 -5.65 12.72
CA LEU A 135 4.71 -6.89 12.15
C LEU A 135 6.23 -6.87 12.00
N LYS A 136 6.80 -5.80 11.45
CA LYS A 136 8.26 -5.64 11.35
C LYS A 136 8.92 -5.62 12.71
N SER A 137 8.38 -4.85 13.66
CA SER A 137 8.92 -4.82 15.01
C SER A 137 8.86 -6.21 15.64
N ARG A 138 7.77 -6.97 15.46
CA ARG A 138 7.65 -8.35 15.93
C ARG A 138 8.65 -9.27 15.22
N THR A 139 8.85 -9.15 13.91
CA THR A 139 9.84 -9.96 13.18
C THR A 139 11.28 -9.59 13.59
N ASP A 140 11.59 -8.33 13.83
CA ASP A 140 12.88 -7.92 14.42
C ASP A 140 13.03 -8.44 15.87
N ILE A 141 11.92 -8.58 16.59
CA ILE A 141 11.81 -9.05 17.99
C ILE A 141 11.76 -10.60 18.11
N VAL A 142 11.37 -11.31 17.04
CA VAL A 142 11.02 -12.77 17.05
C VAL A 142 11.74 -13.58 15.94
N GLY A 143 12.28 -12.98 14.89
CA GLY A 143 12.52 -13.69 13.63
C GLY A 143 13.79 -13.30 12.90
N VAL A 144 14.94 -13.74 13.40
CA VAL A 144 15.94 -14.24 12.45
C VAL A 144 15.42 -15.61 12.01
N SER A 145 14.87 -15.69 10.80
CA SER A 145 14.49 -16.97 10.20
C SER A 145 15.75 -17.84 10.09
N PRO A 146 15.79 -19.01 10.75
CA PRO A 146 16.95 -19.88 10.68
C PRO A 146 17.26 -20.27 9.23
N GLY A 147 18.55 -20.26 8.86
CA GLY A 147 19.01 -20.70 7.54
C GLY A 147 18.92 -19.66 6.41
N VAL A 148 18.60 -18.40 6.69
CA VAL A 148 18.57 -17.33 5.68
C VAL A 148 19.44 -16.14 6.12
N PHE A 149 20.25 -15.62 5.20
CA PHE A 149 21.00 -14.38 5.42
C PHE A 149 20.06 -13.18 5.31
N MET A 150 19.93 -12.43 6.39
CA MET A 150 19.09 -11.23 6.49
C MET A 150 19.97 -9.98 6.46
N GLU A 151 19.70 -9.09 5.50
CA GLU A 151 20.39 -7.81 5.38
C GLU A 151 19.58 -6.70 6.06
N THR A 152 20.26 -5.82 6.79
CA THR A 152 19.63 -4.63 7.40
C THR A 152 19.21 -3.65 6.30
N GLN A 153 18.11 -2.91 6.48
CA GLN A 153 17.56 -1.95 5.50
C GLN A 153 18.55 -0.92 4.92
N ALA A 154 19.71 -0.70 5.56
CA ALA A 154 20.73 0.23 5.11
C ALA A 154 21.97 -0.45 4.47
N GLY A 155 21.93 -1.77 4.23
CA GLY A 155 23.02 -2.57 3.66
C GLY A 155 24.31 -2.59 4.48
N ARG A 156 24.23 -2.18 5.75
CA ARG A 156 25.38 -1.98 6.64
C ARG A 156 25.69 -3.19 7.53
N ALA A 157 24.78 -4.17 7.57
CA ALA A 157 24.96 -5.38 8.34
C ALA A 157 24.14 -6.54 7.77
N VAL A 158 24.70 -7.74 7.85
CA VAL A 158 24.09 -9.02 7.47
C VAL A 158 24.09 -9.94 8.68
N TYR A 159 22.96 -10.55 8.99
CA TYR A 159 22.79 -11.50 10.09
C TYR A 159 22.38 -12.86 9.54
N PHE A 160 22.90 -13.92 10.13
CA PHE A 160 22.54 -15.29 9.85
C PHE A 160 22.49 -16.05 11.17
N VAL A 161 21.45 -16.87 11.33
CA VAL A 161 21.29 -17.78 12.44
C VAL A 161 21.04 -19.17 11.87
N GLU A 162 21.77 -20.15 12.37
CA GLU A 162 21.66 -21.53 11.90
C GLU A 162 20.38 -22.19 12.43
N GLN A 163 20.12 -22.09 13.74
CA GLN A 163 18.97 -22.71 14.38
C GLN A 163 18.37 -21.83 15.48
N LEU A 164 17.06 -21.90 15.65
CA LEU A 164 16.33 -21.33 16.78
C LEU A 164 15.75 -22.47 17.61
N ASN A 165 16.27 -22.64 18.82
CA ASN A 165 15.72 -23.58 19.77
C ASN A 165 14.47 -22.97 20.43
N LYS A 166 13.29 -23.43 19.99
CA LYS A 166 11.98 -22.91 20.44
C LYS A 166 11.66 -23.22 21.91
N GLU A 167 12.30 -24.22 22.51
CA GLU A 167 12.07 -24.58 23.92
C GLU A 167 12.73 -23.58 24.88
N ASN A 168 13.92 -23.10 24.50
CA ASN A 168 14.76 -22.26 25.37
C ASN A 168 14.86 -20.79 24.89
N GLY A 169 14.29 -20.47 23.72
CA GLY A 169 14.37 -19.13 23.12
C GLY A 169 15.79 -18.70 22.76
N ARG A 170 16.71 -19.67 22.58
CA ARG A 170 18.13 -19.44 22.25
C ARG A 170 18.36 -19.64 20.76
N TYR A 171 19.13 -18.74 20.17
CA TYR A 171 19.65 -18.86 18.82
C TYR A 171 20.99 -19.59 18.88
N GLU A 172 21.25 -20.46 17.91
CA GLU A 172 22.48 -21.25 17.78
C GLU A 172 23.12 -20.98 16.42
N GLY A 173 24.45 -20.93 16.38
CA GLY A 173 25.21 -20.68 15.15
C GLY A 173 24.94 -19.30 14.56
N ILE A 174 25.40 -18.25 15.25
CA ILE A 174 25.18 -16.87 14.83
C ILE A 174 26.37 -16.38 14.03
N PHE A 175 26.08 -15.83 12.86
CA PHE A 175 27.00 -15.06 12.05
C PHE A 175 26.43 -13.65 11.87
N ALA A 176 27.24 -12.64 12.17
CA ALA A 176 26.89 -11.25 11.92
C ALA A 176 28.07 -10.55 11.26
N TRP A 177 27.84 -9.93 10.10
CA TRP A 177 28.78 -9.02 9.46
C TRP A 177 28.22 -7.61 9.57
N GLY A 178 29.07 -6.62 9.85
CA GLY A 178 28.64 -5.23 9.80
C GLY A 178 29.74 -4.21 10.03
N SER A 179 29.43 -2.97 9.68
CA SER A 179 30.30 -1.82 9.92
C SER A 179 29.79 -1.05 11.15
N ASP A 180 30.47 -1.21 12.29
CA ASP A 180 30.22 -0.39 13.47
C ASP A 180 31.42 0.53 13.72
N ALA A 181 31.14 1.81 13.96
CA ALA A 181 32.14 2.86 14.19
C ALA A 181 33.26 2.96 13.12
N GLY A 182 32.97 2.62 11.85
CA GLY A 182 33.90 2.78 10.72
C GLY A 182 34.90 1.65 10.54
N ARG A 183 34.74 0.53 11.25
CA ARG A 183 35.49 -0.71 11.04
C ARG A 183 34.54 -1.84 10.69
N GLU A 184 34.79 -2.46 9.54
CA GLU A 184 34.10 -3.69 9.14
C GLU A 184 34.58 -4.85 10.00
N GLY A 185 33.66 -5.70 10.40
CA GLY A 185 33.98 -6.88 11.17
C GLY A 185 32.94 -7.98 11.05
N VAL A 186 33.40 -9.19 11.33
CA VAL A 186 32.60 -10.42 11.38
C VAL A 186 32.55 -10.89 12.82
N VAL A 187 31.37 -11.18 13.31
CA VAL A 187 31.11 -11.76 14.63
C VAL A 187 30.52 -13.15 14.42
N LEU A 188 31.17 -14.14 15.02
CA LEU A 188 30.70 -15.52 15.12
C LEU A 188 30.39 -15.81 16.59
N ALA A 189 29.25 -16.41 16.89
CA ALA A 189 28.92 -16.84 18.25
C ALA A 189 28.19 -18.18 18.25
N GLN A 190 28.46 -19.00 19.27
CA GLN A 190 27.84 -20.30 19.42
C GLN A 190 26.37 -20.19 19.80
N SER A 191 26.05 -19.31 20.74
CA SER A 191 24.68 -19.09 21.17
C SER A 191 24.37 -17.62 21.36
N ALA A 192 23.10 -17.24 21.21
CA ALA A 192 22.64 -15.90 21.51
C ALA A 192 21.27 -15.96 22.16
N HIS A 193 21.03 -15.02 23.07
CA HIS A 193 19.73 -14.83 23.67
C HIS A 193 19.40 -13.34 23.74
N ARG A 194 18.10 -13.06 23.77
CA ARG A 194 17.62 -11.69 23.88
C ARG A 194 17.48 -11.29 25.34
N HIS A 195 17.98 -10.12 25.67
CA HIS A 195 17.76 -9.49 26.96
C HIS A 195 17.09 -8.14 26.76
N THR A 196 15.93 -7.92 27.39
CA THR A 196 15.23 -6.63 27.33
C THR A 196 15.38 -5.96 28.68
N ASP A 197 15.97 -4.76 28.70
CA ASP A 197 16.07 -3.95 29.91
C ASP A 197 14.68 -3.34 30.22
N PRO A 198 14.04 -3.72 31.36
CA PRO A 198 12.68 -3.27 31.69
C PRO A 198 12.58 -1.76 31.93
N GLU A 199 13.65 -1.10 32.35
CA GLU A 199 13.60 0.33 32.71
C GLU A 199 13.74 1.26 31.50
N LYS A 200 14.44 0.82 30.46
CA LYS A 200 14.75 1.64 29.26
C LYS A 200 14.06 1.15 27.99
N GLY A 201 13.36 0.01 28.04
CA GLY A 201 12.73 -0.61 26.87
C GLY A 201 13.73 -0.98 25.77
N GLN A 202 15.01 -1.08 26.11
CA GLN A 202 16.09 -1.35 25.16
C GLN A 202 16.28 -2.85 25.02
N VAL A 203 16.39 -3.30 23.77
CA VAL A 203 16.60 -4.70 23.44
C VAL A 203 18.09 -4.90 23.14
N PHE A 204 18.69 -5.83 23.86
CA PHE A 204 20.06 -6.26 23.68
C PHE A 204 20.07 -7.69 23.15
N LEU A 205 20.92 -7.94 22.15
CA LEU A 205 21.26 -9.29 21.73
C LEU A 205 22.56 -9.68 22.46
N VAL A 206 22.46 -10.66 23.35
CA VAL A 206 23.58 -11.17 24.13
C VAL A 206 24.12 -12.40 23.40
N LEU A 207 25.29 -12.26 22.81
CA LEU A 207 26.04 -13.33 22.16
C LEU A 207 26.95 -13.98 23.20
N GLU A 208 27.00 -15.31 23.21
CA GLU A 208 27.78 -16.09 24.16
C GLU A 208 28.74 -17.03 23.43
N ASN A 209 29.97 -17.10 23.94
CA ASN A 209 31.08 -17.90 23.43
C ASN A 209 31.31 -17.68 21.94
N GLY A 210 31.93 -16.54 21.61
CA GLY A 210 32.13 -16.12 20.24
C GLY A 210 33.47 -15.44 19.99
N VAL A 211 33.69 -15.15 18.71
CA VAL A 211 34.89 -14.49 18.21
C VAL A 211 34.47 -13.36 17.29
N ARG A 212 35.08 -12.19 17.48
CA ARG A 212 34.93 -11.04 16.59
C ARG A 212 36.24 -10.81 15.84
N TYR A 213 36.16 -10.78 14.52
CA TYR A 213 37.22 -10.40 13.61
C TYR A 213 36.95 -8.97 13.14
N GLU A 214 37.89 -8.06 13.37
CA GLU A 214 37.86 -6.70 12.83
C GLU A 214 39.04 -6.53 11.87
N GLY A 215 38.76 -6.07 10.65
CA GLY A 215 39.77 -5.87 9.62
C GLY A 215 39.13 -5.71 8.24
N ALA A 216 39.84 -5.04 7.34
CA ALA A 216 39.42 -4.95 5.94
C ALA A 216 39.84 -6.22 5.18
N PRO A 217 38.97 -6.81 4.34
CA PRO A 217 39.36 -7.91 3.47
C PRO A 217 40.59 -7.53 2.62
N GLY A 218 41.65 -8.34 2.69
CA GLY A 218 42.91 -8.09 1.98
C GLY A 218 44.02 -7.43 2.79
N ASP A 219 43.73 -6.84 3.94
CA ASP A 219 44.77 -6.36 4.86
C ASP A 219 45.36 -7.50 5.69
N SER A 220 46.64 -7.39 6.06
CA SER A 220 47.30 -8.38 6.93
C SER A 220 47.02 -8.16 8.41
N VAL A 221 46.49 -6.98 8.78
CA VAL A 221 46.26 -6.58 10.17
C VAL A 221 44.80 -6.88 10.53
N TYR A 222 44.58 -8.03 11.16
CA TYR A 222 43.31 -8.37 11.78
C TYR A 222 43.40 -8.27 13.30
N ARG A 223 42.32 -7.74 13.90
CA ARG A 223 42.11 -7.82 15.35
C ARG A 223 41.10 -8.94 15.63
N VAL A 224 41.52 -9.90 16.42
CA VAL A 224 40.68 -11.03 16.85
C VAL A 224 40.34 -10.85 18.34
N ILE A 225 39.06 -10.81 18.65
CA ILE A 225 38.55 -10.66 20.03
C ILE A 225 37.75 -11.90 20.36
N ASN A 226 38.28 -12.74 21.26
CA ASN A 226 37.52 -13.83 21.86
C ASN A 226 36.71 -13.27 23.03
N PHE A 227 35.42 -13.57 23.06
CA PHE A 227 34.52 -13.11 24.12
C PHE A 227 33.69 -14.27 24.65
N GLU A 228 33.52 -14.30 25.98
CA GLU A 228 32.56 -15.18 26.63
C GLU A 228 31.14 -14.60 26.50
N ARG A 229 31.00 -13.29 26.64
CA ARG A 229 29.74 -12.57 26.46
C ARG A 229 29.96 -11.26 25.72
N TYR A 230 29.18 -11.03 24.67
CA TYR A 230 29.21 -9.81 23.88
C TYR A 230 27.80 -9.30 23.63
N THR A 231 27.52 -8.07 24.04
CA THR A 231 26.21 -7.46 23.91
C THR A 231 26.19 -6.53 22.71
N LEU A 232 25.43 -6.90 21.67
CA LEU A 232 25.08 -6.00 20.60
C LEU A 232 23.86 -5.19 21.02
N ARG A 233 24.04 -3.86 21.04
CA ARG A 233 22.92 -2.94 21.21
C ARG A 233 22.20 -2.81 19.88
N ASP A 234 20.95 -3.23 19.85
CA ASP A 234 20.09 -2.91 18.72
C ASP A 234 19.78 -1.40 18.75
N ARG A 235 20.30 -0.65 17.78
CA ARG A 235 20.01 0.78 17.63
C ARG A 235 18.58 1.03 17.13
N SER A 236 17.82 -0.02 16.78
CA SER A 236 16.42 0.06 16.36
C SER A 236 15.46 0.40 17.52
N THR A 237 15.86 0.23 18.79
CA THR A 237 14.91 0.24 19.93
C THR A 237 14.53 1.58 20.54
N MET A 238 14.99 2.73 20.04
CA MET A 238 14.19 3.94 20.27
C MET A 238 13.07 3.86 19.24
N ALA A 239 11.94 3.26 19.62
CA ALA A 239 10.75 3.10 18.78
C ALA A 239 10.54 4.36 17.95
N ALA A 240 11.10 4.37 16.74
CA ALA A 240 11.07 5.54 15.91
C ALA A 240 9.59 5.76 15.65
N PRO A 241 9.04 6.97 15.89
CA PRO A 241 7.62 7.19 15.71
C PRO A 241 7.25 6.70 14.32
N VAL A 242 6.19 5.88 14.24
CA VAL A 242 5.78 5.22 13.00
C VAL A 242 5.75 6.26 11.89
N LYS A 243 6.74 6.20 10.99
CA LYS A 243 6.84 7.16 9.88
C LYS A 243 5.85 6.73 8.83
N TYR A 244 4.65 7.28 8.92
CA TYR A 244 3.66 7.10 7.87
C TYR A 244 4.13 7.80 6.60
N PRO A 245 3.95 7.17 5.42
CA PRO A 245 4.14 7.88 4.16
C PRO A 245 3.24 9.11 4.12
N LEU A 246 3.63 10.14 3.36
CA LEU A 246 2.88 11.40 3.26
C LEU A 246 1.39 11.19 2.92
N HIS A 247 1.10 10.17 2.11
CA HIS A 247 -0.25 9.73 1.74
C HIS A 247 -1.12 9.29 2.93
N GLY A 248 -0.52 8.86 4.04
CA GLY A 248 -1.24 8.50 5.27
C GLY A 248 -1.59 9.69 6.16
N TRP A 249 -1.05 10.89 5.90
CA TRP A 249 -1.30 12.02 6.80
C TRP A 249 -2.76 12.48 6.74
N GLU A 250 -3.26 12.94 7.89
CA GLU A 250 -4.57 13.56 7.99
C GLU A 250 -4.66 14.81 7.12
N THR A 251 -5.76 14.93 6.39
CA THR A 251 -6.00 16.07 5.49
C THR A 251 -5.98 17.41 6.26
N THR A 252 -6.47 17.43 7.50
CA THR A 252 -6.42 18.61 8.38
C THR A 252 -4.99 19.00 8.75
N ARG A 253 -4.11 18.02 8.97
CA ARG A 253 -2.70 18.25 9.30
C ARG A 253 -1.93 18.74 8.08
N LEU A 254 -2.16 18.16 6.91
CA LEU A 254 -1.58 18.59 5.63
C LEU A 254 -1.91 20.04 5.32
N TRP A 255 -3.14 20.48 5.59
CA TRP A 255 -3.56 21.86 5.34
C TRP A 255 -2.82 22.88 6.22
N ARG A 256 -2.42 22.48 7.43
CA ARG A 256 -1.72 23.35 8.39
C ARG A 256 -0.20 23.39 8.19
N SER A 257 0.42 22.34 7.66
CA SER A 257 1.89 22.26 7.55
C SER A 257 2.46 23.08 6.39
N GLY A 258 1.67 23.37 5.34
CA GLY A 258 1.99 24.35 4.31
C GLY A 258 3.21 24.08 3.42
N GLY A 259 3.95 22.99 3.63
CA GLY A 259 5.15 22.65 2.86
C GLY A 259 4.86 22.19 1.42
N PRO A 260 5.87 22.23 0.53
CA PRO A 260 5.68 21.94 -0.90
C PRO A 260 5.33 20.47 -1.18
N HIS A 261 5.74 19.53 -0.33
CA HIS A 261 5.36 18.12 -0.48
C HIS A 261 3.92 17.89 -0.03
N GLU A 262 3.48 18.57 1.02
CA GLU A 262 2.13 18.48 1.58
C GLU A 262 1.10 19.13 0.67
N GLN A 263 1.45 20.26 0.03
CA GLN A 263 0.62 20.88 -1.00
C GLN A 263 0.43 19.96 -2.21
N LYS A 264 1.48 19.23 -2.63
CA LYS A 264 1.36 18.23 -3.70
C LYS A 264 0.37 17.12 -3.33
N GLU A 265 0.41 16.64 -2.09
CA GLU A 265 -0.51 15.60 -1.61
C GLU A 265 -1.96 16.10 -1.56
N ILE A 266 -2.21 17.32 -1.10
CA ILE A 266 -3.56 17.92 -1.13
C ILE A 266 -4.03 18.07 -2.57
N ALA A 267 -3.19 18.58 -3.47
CA ALA A 267 -3.51 18.71 -4.88
C ALA A 267 -3.83 17.35 -5.51
N TRP A 268 -3.11 16.29 -5.11
CA TRP A 268 -3.36 14.91 -5.54
C TRP A 268 -4.70 14.35 -5.04
N ARG A 269 -5.12 14.68 -3.81
CA ARG A 269 -6.44 14.28 -3.29
C ARG A 269 -7.58 15.03 -4.00
N ILE A 270 -7.40 16.33 -4.21
CA ILE A 270 -8.38 17.17 -4.91
C ILE A 270 -8.50 16.75 -6.38
N SER A 271 -7.39 16.41 -7.05
CA SER A 271 -7.41 16.01 -8.46
C SER A 271 -8.29 14.79 -8.71
N LYS A 272 -8.34 13.83 -7.78
CA LYS A 272 -9.23 12.65 -7.86
C LYS A 272 -10.71 13.01 -7.85
N ILE A 273 -11.10 14.10 -7.19
CA ILE A 273 -12.47 14.62 -7.18
C ILE A 273 -12.73 15.42 -8.47
N VAL A 274 -11.77 16.25 -8.88
CA VAL A 274 -11.88 17.15 -10.05
C VAL A 274 -11.83 16.39 -11.38
N VAL A 275 -11.14 15.25 -11.44
CA VAL A 275 -11.08 14.43 -12.67
C VAL A 275 -12.45 13.82 -13.02
N LEU A 276 -13.30 13.56 -12.02
CA LEU A 276 -14.61 12.94 -12.21
C LEU A 276 -15.54 13.76 -13.13
N PRO A 277 -15.80 15.06 -12.91
CA PRO A 277 -16.59 15.86 -13.85
C PRO A 277 -15.98 15.93 -15.25
N ILE A 278 -14.65 16.03 -15.35
CA ILE A 278 -13.95 16.08 -16.64
C ILE A 278 -14.23 14.78 -17.43
N LEU A 279 -14.05 13.63 -16.79
CA LEU A 279 -14.31 12.33 -17.39
C LEU A 279 -15.79 12.17 -17.78
N MET A 280 -16.73 12.56 -16.89
CA MET A 280 -18.16 12.45 -17.19
C MET A 280 -18.60 13.35 -18.35
N MET A 281 -18.03 14.55 -18.48
CA MET A 281 -18.24 15.41 -19.64
C MET A 281 -17.61 14.81 -20.91
N TYR A 282 -16.43 14.22 -20.80
CA TYR A 282 -15.77 13.55 -21.91
C TYR A 282 -16.56 12.33 -22.40
N ALA A 283 -17.13 11.54 -21.47
CA ALA A 283 -18.00 10.41 -21.80
C ALA A 283 -19.25 10.84 -22.56
N LEU A 284 -19.87 11.96 -22.20
CA LEU A 284 -20.99 12.54 -22.94
C LEU A 284 -20.60 12.91 -24.38
N GLY A 285 -19.38 13.41 -24.60
CA GLY A 285 -18.86 13.73 -25.93
C GLY A 285 -18.57 12.49 -26.77
N LEU A 286 -17.92 11.48 -26.18
CA LEU A 286 -17.52 10.23 -26.84
C LEU A 286 -18.67 9.24 -27.06
N GLY A 287 -19.75 9.31 -26.27
CA GLY A 287 -20.90 8.42 -26.39
C GLY A 287 -21.63 8.51 -27.74
N ARG A 288 -21.25 9.44 -28.62
CA ARG A 288 -21.74 9.62 -30.00
C ARG A 288 -21.18 8.60 -31.00
N VAL A 289 -21.10 7.33 -30.62
CA VAL A 289 -20.74 6.31 -31.61
C VAL A 289 -21.88 6.22 -32.62
N ALA A 290 -21.60 6.54 -33.88
CA ALA A 290 -22.55 6.38 -34.98
C ALA A 290 -23.08 4.93 -34.96
N PRO A 291 -24.38 4.69 -35.25
CA PRO A 291 -25.05 3.41 -35.02
C PRO A 291 -24.43 2.15 -35.68
N ARG A 292 -23.33 2.28 -36.42
CA ARG A 292 -22.74 1.23 -37.26
C ARG A 292 -21.22 1.06 -37.15
N SER A 293 -20.49 1.73 -36.25
CA SER A 293 -19.06 1.40 -36.09
C SER A 293 -18.89 0.19 -35.17
N ASN A 294 -18.33 -0.89 -35.71
CA ASN A 294 -18.11 -2.15 -35.00
C ASN A 294 -17.15 -1.95 -33.80
N ARG A 295 -17.32 -2.77 -32.76
CA ARG A 295 -16.88 -2.53 -31.36
C ARG A 295 -15.37 -2.61 -31.10
N TYR A 296 -14.54 -2.91 -32.08
CA TYR A 296 -13.09 -2.99 -31.91
C TYR A 296 -12.42 -2.47 -33.17
N VAL A 297 -11.94 -1.22 -33.13
CA VAL A 297 -10.95 -0.76 -34.10
C VAL A 297 -9.62 -1.36 -33.63
N SER A 298 -9.00 -2.13 -34.52
CA SER A 298 -7.68 -2.76 -34.37
C SER A 298 -6.60 -1.79 -33.91
#